data_AF-A0A922G278-F1
#
_entry.id   AF-A0A922G278-F1
#
_cell.length_a   1.000
_cell.length_b   1.000
_cell.length_c   1.000
_cell.angle_alpha   90.00
_cell.angle_beta   90.00
_cell.angle_gamma   90.00
#
_symmetry.space_group_name_H-M   'P 1'
#
loop_
_entity.id
_entity.type
_entity.pdbx_description
1 polymer ?
#
loop_
_entity_poly.entity_id
_entity_poly.type
_entity_poly.pdbx_seq_one_letter_code
_entity_poly.pdbx_strand_id
1 'polypeptide(L)'
;MSKLSTPPSNPLLPPLSARNDDVDPTRETTPKNQNPQKLCANCRVPFSPSNTQIHFYPLVRVANTRMRYPVMKFGGRILYSQTSIEVEKAAKELLKNLELEKRESGQVVLGLDIEWRPTFKKGVAARKAAVMQICGDTSHCYVMHIFHSGIPQSLQFLLEDPTLLKVGIGIGGDAVKIFKDYCISIKAVEDLCCLAKQKLGGHSHWGLASLTKMLISKEVFFVKKGFLGHFTVY
;
A
#
# COMPACT_ATOMS: atom_id res chain seq x y z
N MET A 1 8.13 23.06 -69.37
CA MET A 1 8.41 22.04 -70.40
C MET A 1 9.71 21.34 -70.02
N SER A 2 9.66 20.42 -69.05
CA SER A 2 9.56 18.96 -69.24
C SER A 2 10.84 18.31 -69.78
N LYS A 3 11.57 17.60 -68.90
CA LYS A 3 12.06 16.23 -69.14
C LYS A 3 12.29 15.53 -67.80
N LEU A 4 11.52 14.46 -67.59
CA LEU A 4 11.59 13.49 -66.49
C LEU A 4 12.90 12.69 -66.56
N SER A 5 13.44 12.30 -65.41
CA SER A 5 14.29 11.12 -65.28
C SER A 5 13.86 10.31 -64.05
N THR A 6 13.73 9.00 -64.27
CA THR A 6 13.26 7.94 -63.36
C THR A 6 14.37 7.44 -62.42
N PRO A 7 14.05 6.74 -61.32
CA PRO A 7 15.01 6.40 -60.26
C PRO A 7 15.77 5.09 -60.54
N PRO A 8 16.98 4.89 -59.97
CA PRO A 8 17.64 3.59 -59.97
C PRO A 8 17.15 2.67 -58.83
N SER A 9 17.10 1.39 -59.16
CA SER A 9 16.60 0.24 -58.42
C SER A 9 17.52 -0.29 -57.30
N ASN A 10 16.92 -0.80 -56.23
CA ASN A 10 17.55 -1.59 -55.15
C ASN A 10 18.16 -2.91 -55.66
N PRO A 11 19.25 -3.40 -55.04
CA PRO A 11 19.55 -4.82 -54.97
C PRO A 11 19.03 -5.45 -53.66
N LEU A 12 18.25 -6.51 -53.81
CA LEU A 12 17.81 -7.45 -52.78
C LEU A 12 18.99 -8.25 -52.22
N LEU A 13 19.05 -8.42 -50.90
CA LEU A 13 19.92 -9.40 -50.24
C LEU A 13 19.11 -10.67 -49.85
N PRO A 14 19.75 -11.85 -49.85
CA PRO A 14 19.12 -13.14 -50.06
C PRO A 14 18.50 -13.78 -48.80
N PRO A 15 17.67 -14.83 -48.97
CA PRO A 15 16.95 -15.49 -47.90
C PRO A 15 17.85 -16.43 -47.09
N LEU A 16 17.70 -16.43 -45.77
CA LEU A 16 18.27 -17.46 -44.90
C LEU A 16 17.37 -18.71 -44.92
N SER A 17 18.00 -19.81 -45.30
CA SER A 17 17.48 -21.15 -45.48
C SER A 17 16.95 -21.78 -44.19
N ALA A 18 15.87 -22.55 -44.35
CA ALA A 18 15.36 -23.52 -43.39
C ALA A 18 16.13 -24.86 -43.47
N ARG A 19 15.88 -25.70 -42.45
CA ARG A 19 16.14 -27.16 -42.28
C ARG A 19 17.46 -27.50 -41.57
N ASN A 20 17.54 -28.44 -40.62
CA ASN A 20 16.57 -29.40 -40.06
C ASN A 20 17.09 -29.92 -38.71
N ASP A 21 16.13 -30.30 -37.85
CA ASP A 21 16.06 -31.50 -37.01
C ASP A 21 17.28 -32.01 -36.24
N ASP A 22 17.13 -32.06 -34.91
CA ASP A 22 17.39 -33.29 -34.16
C ASP A 22 16.48 -33.38 -32.92
N VAL A 23 15.93 -34.60 -32.77
CA VAL A 23 14.90 -35.12 -31.86
C VAL A 23 15.62 -35.73 -30.63
N ASP A 24 15.16 -35.64 -29.37
CA ASP A 24 14.28 -36.61 -28.67
C ASP A 24 14.43 -36.44 -27.12
N PRO A 25 13.79 -37.22 -26.23
CA PRO A 25 12.53 -36.95 -25.55
C PRO A 25 12.68 -36.79 -24.03
N THR A 26 11.77 -36.05 -23.39
CA THR A 26 11.15 -36.54 -22.14
C THR A 26 9.87 -35.76 -21.88
N ARG A 27 8.85 -36.55 -21.57
CA ARG A 27 7.44 -36.20 -21.49
C ARG A 27 7.11 -36.15 -20.00
N GLU A 28 6.80 -34.98 -19.44
CA GLU A 28 6.02 -34.93 -18.20
C GLU A 28 5.26 -33.60 -18.02
N THR A 29 3.97 -33.70 -18.32
CA THR A 29 2.78 -33.05 -17.74
C THR A 29 2.91 -31.72 -16.99
N THR A 30 2.18 -30.74 -17.52
CA THR A 30 1.72 -29.50 -16.87
C THR A 30 0.85 -29.77 -15.63
N PRO A 31 1.05 -29.07 -14.49
CA PRO A 31 0.05 -29.00 -13.45
C PRO A 31 -0.85 -27.78 -13.61
N LYS A 32 -2.14 -28.09 -13.68
CA LYS A 32 -3.28 -27.17 -13.66
C LYS A 32 -3.33 -26.38 -12.35
N ASN A 33 -3.68 -25.09 -12.48
CA ASN A 33 -4.64 -24.33 -11.70
C ASN A 33 -4.90 -24.84 -10.25
N GLN A 34 -4.25 -24.22 -9.25
CA GLN A 34 -4.53 -24.46 -7.84
C GLN A 34 -5.26 -23.27 -7.21
N ASN A 35 -6.50 -23.55 -6.83
CA ASN A 35 -7.41 -22.75 -6.01
C ASN A 35 -6.88 -22.66 -4.55
N PRO A 36 -6.70 -21.47 -3.95
CA PRO A 36 -6.04 -21.33 -2.64
C PRO A 36 -6.95 -21.59 -1.42
N GLN A 37 -7.78 -22.66 -1.43
CA GLN A 37 -8.73 -22.96 -0.36
C GLN A 37 -8.55 -24.29 0.39
N LYS A 38 -7.42 -24.99 0.27
CA LYS A 38 -7.19 -26.24 1.02
C LYS A 38 -5.77 -26.37 1.53
N LEU A 39 -5.52 -25.85 2.74
CA LEU A 39 -4.40 -26.24 3.59
C LEU A 39 -4.73 -25.92 5.06
N CYS A 40 -5.52 -26.80 5.69
CA CYS A 40 -5.42 -27.20 7.10
C CYS A 40 -6.55 -28.21 7.38
N ALA A 41 -6.32 -29.46 7.01
CA ALA A 41 -7.18 -30.58 7.40
C ALA A 41 -6.26 -31.67 7.94
N ASN A 42 -5.92 -31.60 9.23
CA ASN A 42 -5.64 -32.75 10.11
C ASN A 42 -5.08 -32.27 11.46
N CYS A 43 -5.99 -32.01 12.41
CA CYS A 43 -5.70 -32.12 13.84
C CYS A 43 -6.92 -32.79 14.50
N ARG A 44 -6.96 -34.14 14.50
CA ARG A 44 -7.85 -34.89 15.40
C ARG A 44 -7.01 -35.30 16.61
N VAL A 45 -7.45 -34.92 17.80
CA VAL A 45 -6.99 -35.48 19.07
C VAL A 45 -8.20 -35.93 19.90
N PRO A 46 -8.05 -36.96 20.76
CA PRO A 46 -9.17 -37.75 21.27
C PRO A 46 -9.95 -37.04 22.38
N PHE A 47 -11.27 -37.27 22.38
CA PHE A 47 -12.21 -36.84 23.41
C PHE A 47 -12.24 -37.88 24.54
N SER A 48 -12.16 -37.44 25.80
CA SER A 48 -12.44 -38.28 26.98
C SER A 48 -13.43 -37.53 27.88
N PRO A 49 -14.58 -38.12 28.27
CA PRO A 49 -15.58 -37.42 29.07
C PRO A 49 -15.35 -37.71 30.56
N SER A 50 -14.94 -36.69 31.33
CA SER A 50 -15.05 -36.72 32.79
C SER A 50 -16.19 -35.81 33.23
N ASN A 51 -17.13 -36.41 33.93
CA ASN A 51 -18.37 -35.88 34.45
C ASN A 51 -18.09 -35.01 35.69
N THR A 52 -18.32 -33.69 35.62
CA THR A 52 -18.25 -32.82 36.80
C THR A 52 -19.40 -31.83 36.79
N GLN A 53 -20.20 -31.85 37.85
CA GLN A 53 -21.41 -31.06 38.06
C GLN A 53 -21.12 -29.55 38.03
N ILE A 54 -21.92 -28.81 37.28
CA ILE A 54 -21.84 -27.34 37.17
C ILE A 54 -22.62 -26.73 38.34
N HIS A 55 -21.89 -26.22 39.35
CA HIS A 55 -22.45 -25.31 40.34
C HIS A 55 -22.60 -23.91 39.71
N PHE A 56 -23.86 -23.47 39.55
CA PHE A 56 -24.19 -22.13 39.08
C PHE A 56 -23.92 -21.11 40.20
N TYR A 57 -22.74 -20.47 40.17
CA TYR A 57 -22.53 -19.21 40.88
C TYR A 57 -23.12 -18.06 40.04
N PRO A 58 -23.77 -17.05 40.66
CA PRO A 58 -24.33 -15.93 39.91
C PRO A 58 -23.22 -15.20 39.16
N LEU A 59 -23.35 -15.15 37.83
CA LEU A 59 -22.47 -14.38 36.97
C LEU A 59 -22.64 -12.90 37.35
N VAL A 60 -21.68 -12.34 38.06
CA VAL A 60 -21.56 -10.89 38.24
C VAL A 60 -21.53 -10.30 36.83
N ARG A 61 -22.53 -9.50 36.49
CA ARG A 61 -22.52 -8.70 35.26
C ARG A 61 -21.33 -7.76 35.35
N VAL A 62 -20.19 -8.15 34.77
CA VAL A 62 -19.08 -7.24 34.52
C VAL A 62 -19.65 -6.19 33.58
N ALA A 63 -19.97 -5.02 34.14
CA ALA A 63 -20.26 -3.84 33.35
C ALA A 63 -19.13 -3.71 32.33
N ASN A 64 -19.48 -3.64 31.05
CA ASN A 64 -18.52 -3.46 29.97
C ASN A 64 -17.90 -2.07 30.10
N THR A 65 -16.95 -1.91 31.02
CA THR A 65 -16.12 -0.72 31.19
C THR A 65 -15.21 -0.65 29.98
N ARG A 66 -15.75 -0.13 28.87
CA ARG A 66 -14.92 0.27 27.75
C ARG A 66 -13.89 1.27 28.26
N MET A 67 -12.65 0.83 28.40
CA MET A 67 -11.49 1.68 28.62
C MET A 67 -11.54 2.80 27.57
N ARG A 68 -11.70 4.05 28.03
CA ARG A 68 -11.61 5.24 27.19
C ARG A 68 -10.14 5.62 27.09
N TYR A 69 -9.58 5.52 25.90
CA TYR A 69 -8.21 5.94 25.66
C TYR A 69 -8.17 7.41 25.23
N PRO A 70 -7.09 8.15 25.52
CA PRO A 70 -6.93 9.50 25.02
C PRO A 70 -6.89 9.52 23.48
N VAL A 71 -7.37 10.61 22.91
CA VAL A 71 -7.37 10.80 21.45
C VAL A 71 -5.94 10.87 20.92
N MET A 72 -5.65 10.12 19.86
CA MET A 72 -4.40 10.26 19.11
C MET A 72 -4.37 11.62 18.41
N LYS A 73 -3.26 12.34 18.61
CA LYS A 73 -2.96 13.59 17.93
C LYS A 73 -1.52 13.52 17.41
N PHE A 74 -1.32 13.84 16.14
CA PHE A 74 0.01 14.15 15.65
C PHE A 74 0.57 15.38 16.38
N GLY A 75 1.73 15.20 17.03
CA GLY A 75 2.42 16.29 17.75
C GLY A 75 3.41 17.06 16.90
N GLY A 76 3.72 16.58 15.70
CA GLY A 76 4.66 17.19 14.77
C GLY A 76 4.06 18.31 13.93
N ARG A 77 4.86 18.81 12.99
CA ARG A 77 4.47 19.84 12.04
C ARG A 77 3.87 19.22 10.79
N ILE A 78 2.75 19.76 10.34
CA ILE A 78 2.12 19.40 9.07
C ILE A 78 2.62 20.38 8.00
N LEU A 79 3.35 19.87 7.02
CA LEU A 79 3.88 20.64 5.88
C LEU A 79 2.97 20.43 4.68
N TYR A 80 2.10 21.40 4.41
CA TYR A 80 1.15 21.35 3.30
C TYR A 80 1.77 21.91 2.02
N SER A 81 1.56 21.24 0.89
CA SER A 81 2.05 21.65 -0.44
C SER A 81 0.97 21.39 -1.49
N GLN A 82 0.67 22.40 -2.31
CA GLN A 82 -0.42 22.35 -3.28
C GLN A 82 0.05 22.39 -4.73
N THR A 83 1.05 23.21 -5.02
CA THR A 83 1.56 23.37 -6.39
C THR A 83 2.64 22.35 -6.71
N SER A 84 2.89 22.10 -8.00
CA SER A 84 3.97 21.20 -8.44
C SER A 84 5.34 21.65 -7.91
N ILE A 85 5.59 22.96 -7.83
CA ILE A 85 6.83 23.53 -7.31
C ILE A 85 6.98 23.28 -5.80
N GLU A 86 5.91 23.48 -5.03
CA GLU A 86 5.91 23.22 -3.59
C GLU A 86 6.10 21.74 -3.29
N VAL A 87 5.39 20.86 -4.00
CA VAL A 87 5.49 19.41 -3.82
C VAL A 87 6.88 18.90 -4.22
N GLU A 88 7.46 19.40 -5.32
CA GLU A 88 8.83 19.08 -5.72
C GLU A 88 9.85 19.52 -4.66
N LYS A 89 9.70 20.73 -4.11
CA LYS A 89 10.56 21.23 -3.03
C LYS A 89 10.44 20.38 -1.76
N ALA A 90 9.21 20.08 -1.36
CA ALA A 90 8.93 19.25 -0.19
C ALA A 90 9.50 17.82 -0.33
N ALA A 91 9.35 17.21 -1.51
CA ALA A 91 9.90 15.89 -1.79
C ALA A 91 11.43 15.88 -1.78
N LYS A 92 12.09 16.93 -2.30
CA LYS A 92 13.55 17.08 -2.22
C LYS A 92 14.04 17.22 -0.78
N GLU A 93 13.34 18.03 0.02
CA GLU A 93 13.66 18.20 1.43
C GLU A 93 13.53 16.88 2.18
N LEU A 94 12.42 16.14 1.95
CA LEU A 94 12.22 14.84 2.55
C LEU A 94 13.33 13.86 2.14
N LEU A 95 13.63 13.69 0.86
CA LEU A 95 14.72 12.82 0.38
C LEU A 95 16.05 13.12 1.07
N LYS A 96 16.40 14.40 1.21
CA LYS A 96 17.62 14.82 1.91
C LYS A 96 17.62 14.38 3.38
N ASN A 97 16.48 14.50 4.07
CA ASN A 97 16.37 14.09 5.47
C ASN A 97 16.49 12.56 5.60
N LEU A 98 15.88 11.80 4.69
CA LEU A 98 15.96 10.34 4.67
C LEU A 98 17.37 9.81 4.37
N GLU A 99 18.14 10.51 3.53
CA GLU A 99 19.54 10.15 3.28
C GLU A 99 20.41 10.26 4.54
N LEU A 100 20.12 11.23 5.41
CA LEU A 100 20.80 11.38 6.69
C LEU A 100 20.41 10.23 7.63
N GLU A 101 19.11 9.96 7.77
CA GLU A 101 18.61 8.86 8.59
C GLU A 101 19.18 7.51 8.15
N LYS A 102 19.21 7.24 6.84
CA LYS A 102 19.75 6.00 6.28
C LYS A 102 21.21 5.75 6.66
N ARG A 103 22.02 6.80 6.81
CA ARG A 103 23.43 6.69 7.24
C ARG A 103 23.55 6.31 8.73
N GLU A 104 22.56 6.67 9.54
CA GLU A 104 22.56 6.43 10.98
C GLU A 104 21.92 5.09 11.35
N SER A 105 20.77 4.76 10.77
CA SER A 105 19.94 3.60 11.15
C SER A 105 20.02 2.41 10.18
N GLY A 106 20.53 2.61 8.96
CA GLY A 106 20.66 1.59 7.92
C GLY A 106 19.35 1.24 7.19
N GLN A 107 18.18 1.50 7.78
CA GLN A 107 16.86 1.28 7.18
C GLN A 107 15.97 2.49 7.40
N VAL A 108 15.27 2.91 6.35
CA VAL A 108 14.31 4.02 6.39
C VAL A 108 12.90 3.51 6.15
N VAL A 109 11.98 3.91 7.02
CA VAL A 109 10.57 3.54 6.97
C VAL A 109 9.71 4.79 6.87
N LEU A 110 8.79 4.81 5.90
CA LEU A 110 7.89 5.92 5.63
C LEU A 110 6.45 5.49 5.89
N GLY A 111 5.73 6.23 6.73
CA GLY A 111 4.27 6.15 6.75
C GLY A 111 3.72 6.78 5.47
N LEU A 112 2.84 6.07 4.76
CA LEU A 112 2.17 6.58 3.56
C LEU A 112 0.66 6.33 3.64
N ASP A 113 -0.11 7.38 3.34
CA ASP A 113 -1.56 7.34 3.20
C ASP A 113 -2.00 8.23 2.02
N ILE A 114 -3.15 7.93 1.43
CA ILE A 114 -3.72 8.74 0.36
C ILE A 114 -5.21 8.94 0.55
N GLU A 115 -5.71 10.11 0.15
CA GLU A 115 -7.13 10.45 0.27
C GLU A 115 -7.73 10.90 -1.05
N TRP A 116 -8.99 10.51 -1.28
CA TRP A 116 -9.79 10.88 -2.44
C TRP A 116 -11.26 11.02 -2.11
N ARG A 117 -11.97 11.81 -2.90
CA ARG A 117 -13.41 11.93 -2.77
C ARG A 117 -14.11 10.66 -3.28
N PRO A 118 -14.93 9.98 -2.45
CA PRO A 118 -15.60 8.75 -2.84
C PRO A 118 -16.67 8.99 -3.91
N THR A 119 -16.82 8.02 -4.80
CA THR A 119 -17.89 7.96 -5.81
C THR A 119 -18.84 6.83 -5.45
N PHE A 120 -20.10 7.14 -5.13
CA PHE A 120 -21.12 6.15 -4.76
C PHE A 120 -22.10 5.79 -5.90
N LYS A 121 -21.99 6.49 -7.05
CA LYS A 121 -22.84 6.23 -8.21
C LYS A 121 -22.29 5.06 -9.01
N LYS A 122 -23.10 4.02 -9.18
CA LYS A 122 -22.75 2.84 -10.00
C LYS A 122 -22.46 3.28 -11.44
N GLY A 123 -21.40 2.73 -12.04
CA GLY A 123 -20.97 3.05 -13.40
C GLY A 123 -20.16 4.34 -13.56
N VAL A 124 -20.01 5.15 -12.50
CA VAL A 124 -19.13 6.32 -12.52
C VAL A 124 -17.74 5.91 -12.06
N ALA A 125 -16.71 6.29 -12.83
CA ALA A 125 -15.32 6.03 -12.47
C ALA A 125 -14.98 6.62 -11.09
N ALA A 126 -14.13 5.90 -10.35
CA ALA A 126 -13.59 6.42 -9.10
C ALA A 126 -12.78 7.70 -9.38
N ARG A 127 -12.88 8.68 -8.48
CA ARG A 127 -12.05 9.89 -8.58
C ARG A 127 -10.60 9.54 -8.29
N LYS A 128 -9.68 10.28 -8.92
CA LYS A 128 -8.25 10.15 -8.69
C LYS A 128 -7.91 10.40 -7.21
N ALA A 129 -6.84 9.77 -6.72
CA ALA A 129 -6.18 10.16 -5.48
C ALA A 129 -5.91 11.68 -5.52
N ALA A 130 -6.17 12.37 -4.42
CA ALA A 130 -6.13 13.83 -4.41
C ALA A 130 -5.09 14.41 -3.45
N VAL A 131 -4.91 13.75 -2.32
CA VAL A 131 -3.92 14.09 -1.31
C VAL A 131 -3.09 12.84 -1.01
N MET A 132 -1.79 13.05 -0.82
CA MET A 132 -0.85 12.04 -0.33
C MET A 132 -0.20 12.58 0.93
N GLN A 133 -0.17 11.76 1.98
CA GLN A 133 0.45 12.05 3.25
C GLN A 133 1.67 11.15 3.43
N ILE A 134 2.82 11.74 3.76
CA ILE A 134 4.07 10.99 3.99
C ILE A 134 4.71 11.46 5.30
N CYS A 135 4.99 10.52 6.19
CA CYS A 135 5.74 10.76 7.42
C CYS A 135 7.04 9.93 7.39
N GLY A 136 8.20 10.59 7.44
CA GLY A 136 9.48 9.91 7.65
C GLY A 136 9.81 9.74 9.14
N ASP A 137 9.29 10.62 9.99
CA ASP A 137 9.51 10.61 11.43
C ASP A 137 8.24 11.08 12.18
N THR A 138 8.35 11.27 13.50
CA THR A 138 7.27 11.78 14.34
C THR A 138 7.16 13.30 14.40
N SER A 139 8.11 14.01 13.79
CA SER A 139 8.25 15.47 13.84
C SER A 139 7.60 16.17 12.65
N HIS A 140 7.48 15.49 11.51
CA HIS A 140 6.97 16.08 10.27
C HIS A 140 6.06 15.13 9.48
N CYS A 141 4.91 15.65 9.07
CA CYS A 141 4.04 15.03 8.09
C CYS A 141 3.93 15.91 6.86
N TYR A 142 4.32 15.39 5.69
CA TYR A 142 4.19 16.06 4.42
C TYR A 142 2.82 15.75 3.81
N VAL A 143 2.03 16.77 3.52
CA VAL A 143 0.70 16.65 2.92
C VAL A 143 0.71 17.30 1.55
N MET A 144 0.64 16.48 0.51
CA MET A 144 0.87 16.89 -0.87
C MET A 144 -0.42 16.76 -1.69
N HIS A 145 -0.90 17.86 -2.27
CA HIS A 145 -2.14 17.89 -3.04
C HIS A 145 -1.94 17.40 -4.50
N ILE A 146 -1.66 16.10 -4.65
CA ILE A 146 -1.33 15.42 -5.91
C ILE A 146 -2.37 15.53 -7.03
N PHE A 147 -3.63 15.91 -6.72
CA PHE A 147 -4.61 16.24 -7.75
C PHE A 147 -4.21 17.47 -8.57
N HIS A 148 -3.63 18.49 -7.92
CA HIS A 148 -3.26 19.75 -8.54
C HIS A 148 -1.79 19.76 -8.99
N SER A 149 -0.89 19.22 -8.16
CA SER A 149 0.54 19.21 -8.44
C SER A 149 0.97 18.17 -9.47
N GLY A 150 0.14 17.15 -9.71
CA GLY A 150 0.61 15.88 -10.24
C GLY A 150 1.59 15.21 -9.28
N ILE A 151 2.40 14.29 -9.79
CA ILE A 151 3.52 13.68 -9.07
C ILE A 151 4.80 14.17 -9.74
N PRO A 152 5.50 15.18 -9.17
CA PRO A 152 6.74 15.68 -9.75
C PRO A 152 7.91 14.71 -9.51
N GLN A 153 9.02 14.94 -10.20
CA GLN A 153 10.11 13.97 -10.34
C GLN A 153 10.69 13.51 -8.99
N SER A 154 10.88 14.41 -8.03
CA SER A 154 11.45 14.04 -6.73
C SER A 154 10.49 13.20 -5.91
N LEU A 155 9.19 13.46 -5.99
CA LEU A 155 8.18 12.61 -5.36
C LEU A 155 8.12 11.24 -6.03
N GLN A 156 8.18 11.19 -7.37
CA GLN A 156 8.28 9.92 -8.09
C GLN A 156 9.50 9.12 -7.66
N PHE A 157 10.69 9.73 -7.60
CA PHE A 157 11.90 9.03 -7.15
C PHE A 157 11.74 8.45 -5.74
N LEU A 158 11.18 9.20 -4.81
CA LEU A 158 10.90 8.72 -3.45
C LEU A 158 9.95 7.51 -3.45
N LEU A 159 8.86 7.56 -4.24
CA LEU A 159 7.86 6.49 -4.31
C LEU A 159 8.42 5.22 -4.97
N GLU A 160 9.25 5.37 -6.00
CA GLU A 160 9.79 4.27 -6.80
C GLU A 160 11.14 3.72 -6.28
N ASP A 161 11.70 4.29 -5.22
CA ASP A 161 12.93 3.82 -4.57
C ASP A 161 12.64 2.55 -3.73
N PRO A 162 13.19 1.38 -4.08
CA PRO A 162 12.99 0.14 -3.34
C PRO A 162 13.75 0.09 -2.00
N THR A 163 14.63 1.05 -1.71
CA THR A 163 15.39 1.13 -0.47
C THR A 163 14.67 1.90 0.64
N LEU A 164 13.56 2.57 0.30
CA LEU A 164 12.67 3.25 1.24
C LEU A 164 11.43 2.39 1.43
N LEU A 165 11.22 1.82 2.62
CA LEU A 165 10.05 1.01 2.93
C LEU A 165 8.84 1.91 3.20
N LYS A 166 7.73 1.71 2.51
CA LYS A 166 6.47 2.44 2.73
C LYS A 166 5.52 1.52 3.50
N VAL A 167 4.97 2.02 4.59
CA VAL A 167 4.06 1.28 5.47
C VAL A 167 2.74 2.01 5.64
N GLY A 168 1.67 1.24 5.76
CA GLY A 168 0.31 1.74 5.95
C GLY A 168 -0.68 0.60 6.13
N ILE A 169 -1.93 0.94 6.44
CA ILE A 169 -3.04 -0.03 6.49
C ILE A 169 -3.73 -0.03 5.13
N GLY A 170 -3.75 -1.17 4.44
CA GLY A 170 -4.32 -1.25 3.09
C GLY A 170 -3.42 -0.64 2.01
N ILE A 171 -2.14 -0.41 2.30
CA ILE A 171 -1.19 0.29 1.42
C ILE A 171 -1.01 -0.37 0.05
N GLY A 172 -1.22 -1.69 -0.05
CA GLY A 172 -1.23 -2.37 -1.35
C GLY A 172 -2.35 -1.85 -2.27
N GLY A 173 -3.52 -1.55 -1.71
CA GLY A 173 -4.62 -0.91 -2.42
C GLY A 173 -4.28 0.52 -2.85
N ASP A 174 -3.58 1.26 -1.99
CA ASP A 174 -3.12 2.61 -2.28
C ASP A 174 -2.10 2.66 -3.41
N ALA A 175 -1.13 1.74 -3.40
CA ALA A 175 -0.15 1.59 -4.48
C ALA A 175 -0.82 1.28 -5.83
N VAL A 176 -1.79 0.35 -5.85
CA VAL A 176 -2.58 0.05 -7.05
C VAL A 176 -3.37 1.28 -7.52
N LYS A 177 -3.91 2.07 -6.59
CA LYS A 177 -4.65 3.28 -6.92
C LYS A 177 -3.75 4.36 -7.53
N ILE A 178 -2.58 4.60 -6.94
CA ILE A 178 -1.59 5.54 -7.48
C ILE A 178 -1.09 5.11 -8.86
N PHE A 179 -0.84 3.82 -9.06
CA PHE A 179 -0.47 3.31 -10.39
C PHE A 179 -1.56 3.58 -11.43
N LYS A 180 -2.82 3.30 -11.11
CA LYS A 180 -3.95 3.55 -12.04
C LYS A 180 -4.17 5.03 -12.31
N ASP A 181 -4.02 5.87 -11.29
CA ASP A 181 -4.33 7.30 -11.41
C ASP A 181 -3.17 8.10 -12.03
N TYR A 182 -1.92 7.70 -11.80
CA TYR A 182 -0.73 8.51 -12.12
C TYR A 182 0.38 7.75 -12.87
N CYS A 183 0.20 6.47 -13.16
CA CYS A 183 1.21 5.62 -13.78
C CYS A 183 2.54 5.53 -12.99
N ILE A 184 2.47 5.67 -11.66
CA ILE A 184 3.63 5.59 -10.76
C ILE A 184 3.59 4.26 -9.99
N SER A 185 4.72 3.55 -9.98
CA SER A 185 4.84 2.26 -9.30
C SER A 185 5.47 2.40 -7.92
N ILE A 186 4.66 2.54 -6.86
CA ILE A 186 5.18 2.56 -5.49
C ILE A 186 5.90 1.23 -5.19
N LYS A 187 7.20 1.30 -4.86
CA LYS A 187 8.02 0.13 -4.53
C LYS A 187 8.23 0.01 -3.03
N ALA A 188 8.56 -1.21 -2.59
CA ALA A 188 8.83 -1.57 -1.20
C ALA A 188 7.67 -1.16 -0.28
N VAL A 189 6.54 -1.83 -0.42
CA VAL A 189 5.33 -1.62 0.40
C VAL A 189 5.13 -2.77 1.37
N GLU A 190 4.84 -2.46 2.63
CA GLU A 190 4.48 -3.44 3.66
C GLU A 190 3.19 -3.02 4.37
N ASP A 191 2.19 -3.92 4.34
CA ASP A 191 0.90 -3.67 4.98
C ASP A 191 0.97 -3.99 6.48
N LEU A 192 0.71 -2.98 7.30
CA LEU A 192 0.75 -3.08 8.75
C LEU A 192 -0.29 -4.09 9.30
N CYS A 193 -1.40 -4.32 8.61
CA CYS A 193 -2.36 -5.36 8.98
C CYS A 193 -1.72 -6.75 8.88
N CYS A 194 -0.98 -7.01 7.80
CA CYS A 194 -0.28 -8.27 7.58
C CYS A 194 0.85 -8.45 8.60
N LEU A 195 1.67 -7.41 8.80
CA LEU A 195 2.75 -7.43 9.78
C LEU A 195 2.23 -7.66 11.20
N ALA A 196 1.13 -7.00 11.57
CA ALA A 196 0.52 -7.19 12.88
C ALA A 196 -0.01 -8.62 13.10
N LYS A 197 -0.62 -9.25 12.08
CA LYS A 197 -1.02 -10.67 12.19
C LYS A 197 0.18 -11.57 12.45
N GLN A 198 1.30 -11.30 11.79
CA GLN A 198 2.53 -12.08 11.96
C GLN A 198 3.14 -11.89 13.35
N LYS A 199 3.17 -10.66 13.87
CA LYS A 199 3.89 -10.31 15.11
C LYS A 199 3.05 -10.44 16.38
N LEU A 200 1.76 -10.08 16.31
CA LEU A 200 0.85 -10.07 17.47
C LEU A 200 -0.02 -11.33 17.54
N GLY A 201 -0.05 -12.13 16.48
CA GLY A 201 -0.92 -13.30 16.36
C GLY A 201 -2.41 -12.94 16.19
N GLY A 202 -3.25 -13.97 16.21
CA GLY A 202 -4.71 -13.87 16.15
C GLY A 202 -5.32 -13.97 14.74
N HIS A 203 -6.62 -14.27 14.69
CA HIS A 203 -7.41 -14.35 13.45
C HIS A 203 -8.09 -13.02 13.08
N SER A 204 -7.81 -11.95 13.83
CA SER A 204 -8.48 -10.66 13.69
C SER A 204 -7.98 -9.87 12.48
N HIS A 205 -8.88 -9.14 11.84
CA HIS A 205 -8.51 -8.12 10.86
C HIS A 205 -8.05 -6.86 11.63
N TRP A 206 -6.74 -6.58 11.60
CA TRP A 206 -6.17 -5.39 12.22
C TRP A 206 -6.41 -4.16 11.33
N GLY A 207 -7.22 -3.23 11.81
CA GLY A 207 -7.34 -1.89 11.22
C GLY A 207 -6.53 -0.86 12.01
N LEU A 208 -6.41 0.35 11.45
CA LEU A 208 -5.67 1.46 12.07
C LEU A 208 -6.09 1.69 13.52
N ALA A 209 -7.39 1.86 13.80
CA ALA A 209 -7.87 2.12 15.15
C ALA A 209 -7.60 0.98 16.14
N SER A 210 -7.72 -0.29 15.71
CA SER A 210 -7.39 -1.43 16.58
C SER A 210 -5.90 -1.48 16.91
N LEU A 211 -5.03 -1.15 15.96
CA LEU A 211 -3.59 -1.12 16.17
C LEU A 211 -3.17 0.06 17.04
N THR A 212 -3.70 1.25 16.80
CA THR A 212 -3.45 2.43 17.65
C THR A 212 -3.86 2.15 19.10
N LYS A 213 -5.03 1.51 19.29
CA LYS A 213 -5.51 1.15 20.61
C LYS A 213 -4.59 0.14 21.29
N MET A 214 -4.17 -0.90 20.57
CA MET A 214 -3.35 -1.98 21.12
C MET A 214 -1.91 -1.53 21.42
N LEU A 215 -1.27 -0.82 20.48
CA LEU A 215 0.17 -0.53 20.54
C LEU A 215 0.47 0.82 21.20
N ILE A 216 -0.41 1.81 21.04
CA ILE A 216 -0.18 3.19 21.48
C ILE A 216 -1.06 3.54 22.70
N SER A 217 -2.05 2.70 23.04
CA SER A 217 -3.04 3.01 24.08
C SER A 217 -3.71 4.36 23.83
N LYS A 218 -4.08 4.61 22.57
CA LYS A 218 -4.79 5.81 22.11
C LYS A 218 -5.92 5.42 21.17
N GLU A 219 -6.89 6.31 21.01
CA GLU A 219 -8.01 6.13 20.07
C GLU A 219 -7.93 7.11 18.91
N VAL A 220 -8.14 6.60 17.70
CA VAL A 220 -8.23 7.40 16.48
C VAL A 220 -9.68 7.86 16.31
N PHE A 221 -9.89 9.17 16.17
CA PHE A 221 -11.20 9.71 15.84
C PHE A 221 -11.32 9.86 14.32
N PHE A 222 -12.11 8.98 13.70
CA PHE A 222 -12.51 9.16 12.31
C PHE A 222 -13.62 10.20 12.25
N VAL A 223 -13.37 11.34 11.64
CA VAL A 223 -14.48 12.15 11.10
C VAL A 223 -15.07 11.30 9.97
N LYS A 224 -16.32 10.86 10.12
CA LYS A 224 -16.98 9.98 9.13
C LYS A 224 -16.78 10.56 7.73
N LYS A 225 -16.44 9.72 6.73
CA LYS A 225 -16.28 10.07 5.30
C LYS A 225 -17.59 10.53 4.62
N GLY A 226 -18.38 11.36 5.29
CA GLY A 226 -19.59 11.98 4.81
C GLY A 226 -19.66 13.41 5.34
N PHE A 227 -19.80 14.36 4.41
CA PHE A 227 -19.86 15.81 4.60
C PHE A 227 -18.52 16.54 4.79
N LEU A 228 -18.10 17.20 3.70
CA LEU A 228 -17.14 18.30 3.58
C LEU A 228 -15.69 18.08 4.07
N GLY A 229 -14.81 17.88 3.09
CA GLY A 229 -13.72 18.84 2.81
C GLY A 229 -12.49 18.89 3.72
N HIS A 230 -12.46 18.19 4.86
CA HIS A 230 -11.27 18.18 5.71
C HIS A 230 -10.49 16.87 5.54
N PHE A 231 -9.35 16.96 4.87
CA PHE A 231 -8.30 15.94 4.91
C PHE A 231 -7.65 16.00 6.29
N THR A 232 -8.04 15.12 7.21
CA THR A 232 -7.43 15.06 8.54
C THR A 232 -6.18 14.19 8.45
N VAL A 233 -5.03 14.81 8.68
CA VAL A 233 -3.79 14.11 9.03
C VAL A 233 -3.93 13.59 10.46
N TYR A 234 -3.71 12.30 10.67
CA TYR A 234 -3.75 11.66 12.01
C TYR A 234 -2.48 11.90 12.80
#